data_AF-A0A930RGE5-F1
#
_entry.id   AF-A0A930RGE5-F1
#
_cell.length_a   1.000
_cell.length_b   1.000
_cell.length_c   1.000
_cell.angle_alpha   90.00
_cell.angle_beta   90.00
_cell.angle_gamma   90.00
#
_symmetry.space_group_name_H-M   'P 1'
#
loop_
_entity.id
_entity.type
_entity.pdbx_description
1 polymer ?
#
loop_
_entity_poly.entity_id
_entity_poly.type
_entity_poly.pdbx_seq_one_letter_code
_entity_poly.pdbx_strand_id
1 'polypeptide(L)'
;MEQFRRGGWLIALVCVLIGFMVAVQFRTAQDAKGSLSQQRIEEISDRLLQTEHERDELSEELHKMQTAAASTDNQQDKDLLRYRAALVPLEGEGVIVRMDDSTKPAKAGENPNLYVIHDDDLLRVVNELRAAGAEAIAINGQRLTGTSEIRCAGPTLSVNNVRSSAPFEIRAIGDKKSLENALRMRGGVAET
;
A
#
# COMPACT_ATOMS: atom_id res chain seq x y z
N MET A 1 44.56 56.08 -43.50
CA MET A 1 44.60 55.17 -42.33
C MET A 1 43.56 55.50 -41.25
N GLU A 2 43.16 56.77 -41.07
CA GLU A 2 42.11 57.18 -40.11
C GLU A 2 40.71 56.60 -40.38
N GLN A 3 40.32 56.43 -41.65
CA GLN A 3 38.97 55.93 -42.01
C GLN A 3 38.77 54.44 -41.67
N PHE A 4 39.83 53.62 -41.78
CA PHE A 4 39.79 52.20 -41.41
C PHE A 4 39.67 52.00 -39.89
N ARG A 5 40.31 52.86 -39.08
CA ARG A 5 40.19 52.82 -37.60
C ARG A 5 38.78 53.20 -37.13
N ARG A 6 38.14 54.18 -37.80
CA ARG A 6 36.74 54.56 -37.52
C ARG A 6 35.74 53.47 -37.95
N GLY A 7 35.95 52.85 -39.10
CA GLY A 7 35.13 51.72 -39.57
C GLY A 7 35.22 50.49 -38.64
N GLY A 8 36.42 50.15 -38.16
CA GLY A 8 36.61 49.07 -37.20
C GLY A 8 35.91 49.30 -35.85
N TRP A 9 35.89 50.55 -35.37
CA TRP A 9 35.15 50.93 -34.16
C TRP A 9 33.62 50.81 -34.32
N LEU A 10 33.09 51.18 -35.50
CA LEU A 10 31.67 51.00 -35.80
C LEU A 10 31.27 49.52 -35.85
N ILE A 11 32.10 48.68 -36.47
CA ILE A 11 31.86 47.22 -36.52
C ILE A 11 31.90 46.62 -35.12
N ALA A 12 32.87 47.00 -34.28
CA ALA A 12 32.95 46.54 -32.91
C ALA A 12 31.71 46.92 -32.08
N LEU A 13 31.21 48.15 -32.25
CA LEU A 13 30.00 48.63 -31.56
C LEU A 13 28.76 47.84 -32.00
N VAL A 14 28.62 47.57 -33.30
CA VAL A 14 27.53 46.75 -33.83
C VAL A 14 27.61 45.31 -33.30
N CYS A 15 28.80 44.71 -33.26
CA CYS A 15 28.98 43.37 -32.70
C CYS A 15 28.63 43.30 -31.20
N VAL A 16 28.98 44.33 -30.41
CA VAL A 16 28.61 44.41 -28.99
C VAL A 16 27.10 44.53 -28.81
N LEU A 17 26.43 45.36 -29.62
CA LEU A 17 24.97 45.48 -29.57
C LEU A 17 24.25 44.18 -29.95
N ILE A 18 24.72 43.50 -31.00
CA ILE A 18 24.17 42.20 -31.40
C ILE A 18 24.44 41.15 -30.31
N GLY A 19 25.65 41.11 -29.75
CA GLY A 19 25.99 40.21 -28.66
C GLY A 19 25.12 40.43 -27.42
N PHE A 20 24.87 41.70 -27.06
CA PHE A 20 23.98 42.06 -25.97
C PHE A 20 22.52 41.64 -26.27
N MET A 21 22.04 41.89 -27.48
CA MET A 21 20.69 41.47 -27.92
C MET A 21 20.51 39.95 -27.82
N VAL A 22 21.50 39.18 -28.29
CA VAL A 22 21.48 37.71 -28.22
C VAL A 22 21.57 37.23 -26.77
N ALA A 23 22.39 37.86 -25.92
CA ALA A 23 22.48 37.54 -24.50
C ALA A 23 21.15 37.78 -23.76
N VAL A 24 20.47 38.90 -24.06
CA VAL A 24 19.13 39.19 -23.53
C VAL A 24 18.13 38.14 -24.00
N GLN A 25 18.08 37.85 -25.30
CA GLN A 25 17.21 36.81 -25.89
C GLN A 25 17.45 35.42 -25.26
N PHE A 26 18.71 35.05 -25.04
CA PHE A 26 19.05 33.76 -24.44
C PHE A 26 18.60 33.68 -22.98
N ARG A 27 18.68 34.80 -22.25
CA ARG A 27 18.21 34.89 -20.86
C ARG A 27 16.68 34.83 -20.78
N THR A 28 15.96 35.58 -21.61
CA THR A 28 14.48 35.48 -21.67
C THR A 28 14.01 34.10 -22.13
N ALA A 29 14.70 33.45 -23.07
CA ALA A 29 14.38 32.09 -23.49
C ALA A 29 14.63 31.04 -22.39
N GLN A 30 15.62 31.25 -21.52
CA GLN A 30 15.81 30.42 -20.33
C GLN A 30 14.74 30.67 -19.27
N ASP A 31 14.37 31.92 -19.00
CA ASP A 31 13.29 32.26 -18.06
C ASP A 31 11.93 31.76 -18.54
N ALA A 32 11.69 31.74 -19.86
CA ALA A 32 10.50 31.15 -20.47
C ALA A 32 10.39 29.64 -20.24
N LYS A 33 11.48 28.91 -19.96
CA LYS A 33 11.36 27.50 -19.49
C LYS A 33 10.72 27.39 -18.11
N GLY A 34 10.68 28.47 -17.32
CA GLY A 34 9.91 28.58 -16.08
C GLY A 34 8.39 28.68 -16.28
N SER A 35 7.91 28.98 -17.49
CA SER A 35 6.47 28.99 -17.82
C SER A 35 5.87 27.58 -17.97
N LEU A 36 6.69 26.52 -17.91
CA LEU A 36 6.23 25.15 -17.68
C LEU A 36 5.36 25.05 -16.41
N SER A 37 5.51 25.98 -15.46
CA SER A 37 4.62 26.08 -14.30
C SER A 37 3.17 26.38 -14.68
N GLN A 38 2.90 27.22 -15.68
CA GLN A 38 1.53 27.60 -16.03
C GLN A 38 0.79 26.48 -16.76
N GLN A 39 1.43 25.83 -17.74
CA GLN A 39 0.84 24.65 -18.40
C GLN A 39 0.63 23.49 -17.42
N ARG A 40 1.54 23.32 -16.44
CA ARG A 40 1.39 22.32 -15.38
C ARG A 40 0.27 22.69 -14.40
N ILE A 41 0.03 23.97 -14.11
CA ILE A 41 -1.09 24.42 -13.27
C ILE A 41 -2.42 24.12 -13.96
N GLU A 42 -2.52 24.37 -15.26
CA GLU A 42 -3.72 24.06 -16.05
C GLU A 42 -3.97 22.55 -16.10
N GLU A 43 -2.95 21.74 -16.41
CA GLU A 43 -3.05 20.28 -16.39
C GLU A 43 -3.42 19.72 -15.00
N ILE A 44 -2.84 20.27 -13.92
CA ILE A 44 -3.17 19.86 -12.55
C ILE A 44 -4.60 20.25 -12.21
N SER A 45 -5.06 21.42 -12.65
CA SER A 45 -6.43 21.90 -12.41
C SER A 45 -7.45 21.02 -13.15
N ASP A 46 -7.17 20.65 -14.40
CA ASP A 46 -8.01 19.74 -15.17
C ASP A 46 -8.09 18.35 -14.54
N ARG A 47 -6.95 17.80 -14.09
CA ARG A 47 -6.94 16.51 -13.36
C ARG A 47 -7.68 16.59 -12.04
N LEU A 48 -7.59 17.70 -11.31
CA LEU A 48 -8.31 17.92 -10.07
C LEU A 48 -9.81 17.92 -10.33
N LEU A 49 -10.28 18.68 -11.32
CA LEU A 49 -11.68 18.74 -11.73
C LEU A 49 -12.20 17.39 -12.19
N GLN A 50 -11.41 16.64 -12.98
CA GLN A 50 -11.75 15.28 -13.37
C GLN A 50 -11.89 14.36 -12.16
N THR A 51 -10.95 14.43 -11.22
CA THR A 51 -10.99 13.61 -9.99
C THR A 51 -12.18 13.99 -9.11
N GLU A 52 -12.51 15.28 -9.02
CA GLU A 52 -13.69 15.75 -8.30
C GLU A 52 -14.97 15.25 -8.94
N HIS A 53 -15.06 15.27 -10.28
CA HIS A 53 -16.18 14.74 -11.03
C HIS A 53 -16.34 13.23 -10.83
N GLU A 54 -15.27 12.46 -10.97
CA GLU A 54 -15.27 11.00 -10.70
C GLU A 54 -15.69 10.72 -9.25
N ARG A 55 -15.18 11.48 -8.28
CA ARG A 55 -15.57 11.36 -6.87
C ARG A 55 -17.06 11.64 -6.67
N ASP A 56 -17.61 12.66 -7.34
CA ASP A 56 -19.03 12.99 -7.24
C ASP A 56 -19.91 11.94 -7.91
N GLU A 57 -19.51 11.41 -9.06
CA GLU A 57 -20.19 10.29 -9.73
C GLU A 57 -20.19 9.03 -8.86
N LEU A 58 -19.04 8.64 -8.31
CA LEU A 58 -18.96 7.49 -7.40
C LEU A 58 -19.76 7.71 -6.11
N SER A 59 -19.78 8.94 -5.59
CA SER A 59 -20.59 9.30 -4.43
C SER A 59 -22.09 9.20 -4.72
N GLU A 60 -22.52 9.66 -5.90
CA GLU A 60 -23.90 9.53 -6.35
C GLU A 60 -24.29 8.06 -6.60
N GLU A 61 -23.39 7.27 -7.18
CA GLU A 61 -23.57 5.82 -7.36
C GLU A 61 -23.69 5.11 -6.01
N LEU A 62 -22.81 5.43 -5.04
CA LEU A 62 -22.92 4.93 -3.68
C LEU A 62 -24.24 5.34 -3.02
N HIS A 63 -24.68 6.58 -3.19
CA HIS A 63 -25.98 7.04 -2.69
C HIS A 63 -27.14 6.29 -3.36
N LYS A 64 -27.08 6.03 -4.66
CA LYS A 64 -28.07 5.22 -5.41
C LYS A 64 -28.06 3.77 -4.93
N MET A 65 -26.90 3.14 -4.75
CA MET A 65 -26.78 1.80 -4.18
C MET A 65 -27.29 1.74 -2.74
N GLN A 66 -27.00 2.75 -1.92
CA GLN A 66 -27.42 2.80 -0.52
C GLN A 66 -28.92 3.05 -0.38
N THR A 67 -29.51 3.92 -1.23
CA THR A 67 -30.96 4.13 -1.29
C THR A 67 -31.69 2.92 -1.87
N ALA A 68 -31.14 2.26 -2.90
CA ALA A 68 -31.65 0.99 -3.44
C ALA A 68 -31.57 -0.13 -2.40
N ALA A 69 -30.48 -0.22 -1.63
CA ALA A 69 -30.31 -1.18 -0.53
C ALA A 69 -31.17 -0.84 0.70
N ALA A 70 -31.55 0.43 0.89
CA ALA A 70 -32.47 0.85 1.95
C ALA A 70 -33.94 0.64 1.57
N SER A 71 -34.28 0.73 0.28
CA SER A 71 -35.63 0.50 -0.26
C SER A 71 -35.90 -0.98 -0.58
N THR A 72 -34.84 -1.77 -0.77
CA THR A 72 -34.91 -3.21 -0.89
C THR A 72 -34.48 -3.81 0.44
N ASP A 73 -35.43 -4.18 1.30
CA ASP A 73 -35.19 -5.04 2.48
C ASP A 73 -34.86 -6.48 2.03
N ASN A 74 -33.94 -6.62 1.07
CA ASN A 74 -33.42 -7.89 0.63
C ASN A 74 -32.45 -8.37 1.70
N GLN A 75 -32.97 -9.20 2.59
CA GLN A 75 -32.18 -9.92 3.59
C GLN A 75 -30.94 -10.58 2.96
N GLN A 76 -31.04 -11.03 1.71
CA GLN A 76 -29.96 -11.65 0.93
C GLN A 76 -28.78 -10.70 0.66
N ASP A 77 -29.02 -9.42 0.35
CA ASP A 77 -27.96 -8.44 0.11
C ASP A 77 -27.27 -8.05 1.42
N LYS A 78 -28.05 -7.96 2.51
CA LYS A 78 -27.51 -7.75 3.86
C LYS A 78 -26.62 -8.92 4.28
N ASP A 79 -27.03 -10.16 4.03
CA ASP A 79 -26.24 -11.35 4.38
C ASP A 79 -24.94 -11.43 3.55
N LEU A 80 -24.98 -11.08 2.26
CA LEU A 80 -23.79 -10.99 1.42
C LEU A 80 -22.83 -9.89 1.90
N LEU A 81 -23.35 -8.72 2.29
CA LEU A 81 -22.54 -7.64 2.85
C LEU A 81 -21.91 -8.06 4.18
N ARG A 82 -22.66 -8.75 5.05
CA ARG A 82 -22.15 -9.28 6.32
C ARG A 82 -21.09 -10.36 6.11
N TYR A 83 -21.25 -11.19 5.07
CA TYR A 83 -20.23 -12.14 4.63
C TYR A 83 -18.93 -11.44 4.24
N ARG A 84 -19.00 -10.45 3.33
CA ARG A 84 -17.82 -9.69 2.88
C ARG A 84 -17.18 -8.86 4.00
N ALA A 85 -17.99 -8.37 4.93
CA ALA A 85 -17.53 -7.62 6.09
C ALA A 85 -16.99 -8.51 7.23
N ALA A 86 -16.90 -9.84 7.03
CA ALA A 86 -16.38 -10.77 8.03
C ALA A 86 -17.21 -10.78 9.34
N LEU A 87 -18.51 -10.46 9.26
CA LEU A 87 -19.43 -10.34 10.40
C LEU A 87 -20.26 -11.60 10.68
N VAL A 88 -20.12 -12.63 9.84
CA VAL A 88 -20.79 -13.92 10.00
C VAL A 88 -19.76 -15.01 10.31
N PRO A 89 -20.11 -15.98 11.18
CA PRO A 89 -19.29 -17.17 11.36
C PRO A 89 -19.26 -17.96 10.04
N LEU A 90 -18.09 -18.50 9.71
CA LEU A 90 -17.91 -19.40 8.57
C LEU A 90 -17.40 -20.74 9.09
N GLU A 91 -17.85 -21.80 8.46
CA GLU A 91 -17.40 -23.17 8.70
C GLU A 91 -17.05 -23.79 7.35
N GLY A 92 -15.98 -24.58 7.32
CA GLY A 92 -15.49 -25.18 6.10
C GLY A 92 -14.27 -26.05 6.38
N GLU A 93 -13.83 -26.76 5.35
CA GLU A 93 -12.57 -27.50 5.39
C GLU A 93 -11.38 -26.53 5.52
N GLY A 94 -10.30 -26.97 6.15
CA GLY A 94 -9.16 -26.11 6.38
C GLY A 94 -8.08 -26.71 7.27
N VAL A 95 -7.25 -25.84 7.82
CA VAL A 95 -6.12 -26.20 8.70
C VAL A 95 -6.11 -25.32 9.95
N ILE A 96 -5.55 -25.89 11.03
CA ILE A 96 -5.25 -25.17 12.27
C ILE A 96 -3.74 -25.23 12.49
N VAL A 97 -3.10 -24.07 12.49
CA VAL A 97 -1.67 -23.91 12.77
C VAL A 97 -1.52 -23.39 14.18
N ARG A 98 -0.75 -24.10 15.01
CA ARG A 98 -0.42 -23.67 16.36
C ARG A 98 1.05 -23.27 16.41
N MET A 99 1.30 -22.04 16.84
CA MET A 99 2.64 -21.48 17.00
C MET A 99 2.88 -21.20 18.49
N ASP A 100 4.03 -21.58 18.98
CA ASP A 100 4.42 -21.39 20.38
C ASP A 100 5.87 -20.90 20.46
N ASP A 101 6.19 -20.20 21.54
CA ASP A 101 7.54 -19.69 21.75
C ASP A 101 8.54 -20.85 21.87
N SER A 102 9.80 -20.57 21.56
CA SER A 102 10.84 -21.59 21.60
C SER A 102 11.05 -22.09 23.03
N THR A 103 10.93 -23.41 23.23
CA THR A 103 11.25 -24.07 24.50
C THR A 103 12.75 -24.19 24.76
N LYS A 104 13.59 -23.84 23.77
CA LYS A 104 15.05 -23.88 23.89
C LYS A 104 15.54 -22.66 24.66
N PRO A 105 16.41 -22.81 25.65
CA PRO A 105 16.99 -21.67 26.33
C PRO A 105 17.91 -20.89 25.36
N ALA A 106 17.85 -19.56 25.43
CA ALA A 106 18.77 -18.70 24.71
C ALA A 106 20.21 -19.01 25.12
N LYS A 107 21.10 -19.23 24.14
CA LYS A 107 22.52 -19.47 24.43
C LYS A 107 23.20 -18.17 24.87
N ALA A 108 24.28 -18.30 25.64
CA ALA A 108 25.07 -17.16 26.06
C ALA A 108 25.61 -16.39 24.84
N GLY A 109 25.23 -15.12 24.72
CA GLY A 109 25.61 -14.24 23.60
C GLY A 109 24.57 -14.16 22.46
N GLU A 110 23.49 -14.94 22.50
CA GLU A 110 22.38 -14.82 21.55
C GLU A 110 21.30 -13.84 22.06
N ASN A 111 20.59 -13.21 21.14
CA ASN A 111 19.48 -12.32 21.47
C ASN A 111 18.25 -13.15 21.90
N PRO A 112 17.73 -13.01 23.14
CA PRO A 112 16.55 -13.74 23.60
C PRO A 112 15.31 -13.50 22.74
N ASN A 113 15.22 -12.36 22.04
CA ASN A 113 14.08 -12.08 21.16
C ASN A 113 13.99 -13.07 19.99
N LEU A 114 15.07 -13.74 19.60
CA LEU A 114 15.02 -14.77 18.54
C LEU A 114 14.27 -16.05 18.95
N TYR A 115 13.91 -16.16 20.24
CA TYR A 115 13.23 -17.31 20.82
C TYR A 115 11.73 -17.04 21.06
N VAL A 116 11.27 -15.83 20.78
CA VAL A 116 9.88 -15.39 20.98
C VAL A 116 9.27 -15.10 19.61
N ILE A 117 8.01 -15.46 19.43
CA ILE A 117 7.26 -15.19 18.21
C ILE A 117 7.02 -13.69 18.05
N HIS A 118 7.31 -13.18 16.86
CA HIS A 118 7.05 -11.80 16.46
C HIS A 118 5.86 -11.69 15.50
N ASP A 119 5.41 -10.47 15.25
CA ASP A 119 4.38 -10.15 14.26
C ASP A 119 4.76 -10.61 12.85
N ASP A 120 6.04 -10.46 12.48
CA ASP A 120 6.57 -10.94 11.20
C ASP A 120 6.37 -12.45 11.00
N ASP A 121 6.48 -13.26 12.06
CA ASP A 121 6.32 -14.72 11.98
C ASP A 121 4.86 -15.10 11.68
N LEU A 122 3.91 -14.45 12.38
CA LEU A 122 2.48 -14.61 12.10
C LEU A 122 2.15 -14.15 10.69
N LEU A 123 2.71 -13.02 10.26
CA LEU A 123 2.46 -12.45 8.94
C LEU A 123 2.94 -13.38 7.82
N ARG A 124 4.10 -14.03 7.99
CA ARG A 124 4.59 -15.04 7.04
C ARG A 124 3.62 -16.20 6.89
N VAL A 125 3.15 -16.78 8.01
CA VAL A 125 2.18 -17.89 7.98
C VAL A 125 0.87 -17.46 7.31
N VAL A 126 0.36 -16.28 7.65
CA VAL A 126 -0.86 -15.73 7.03
C VAL A 126 -0.67 -15.54 5.52
N ASN A 127 0.49 -15.06 5.08
CA ASN A 127 0.77 -14.85 3.67
C ASN A 127 0.88 -16.16 2.90
N GLU A 128 1.52 -17.19 3.45
CA GLU A 128 1.54 -18.54 2.86
C GLU A 128 0.12 -19.11 2.70
N LEU A 129 -0.70 -19.00 3.74
CA LEU A 129 -2.10 -19.44 3.70
C LEU A 129 -2.91 -18.68 2.64
N ARG A 130 -2.73 -17.36 2.53
CA ARG A 130 -3.36 -16.54 1.48
C ARG A 130 -2.90 -16.96 0.08
N ALA A 131 -1.59 -17.17 -0.11
CA ALA A 131 -1.03 -17.61 -1.38
C ALA A 131 -1.55 -18.99 -1.79
N ALA A 132 -1.82 -19.87 -0.82
CA ALA A 132 -2.42 -21.18 -1.01
C ALA A 132 -3.95 -21.15 -1.29
N GLY A 133 -4.57 -19.97 -1.27
CA GLY A 133 -6.00 -19.81 -1.55
C GLY A 133 -6.91 -19.92 -0.32
N ALA A 134 -6.42 -19.60 0.88
CA ALA A 134 -7.29 -19.51 2.05
C ALA A 134 -8.40 -18.46 1.84
N GLU A 135 -9.66 -18.89 2.00
CA GLU A 135 -10.84 -18.04 1.85
C GLU A 135 -11.12 -17.19 3.09
N ALA A 136 -10.75 -17.71 4.26
CA ALA A 136 -10.87 -17.01 5.53
C ALA A 136 -9.75 -17.43 6.48
N ILE A 137 -9.24 -16.47 7.25
CA ILE A 137 -8.19 -16.69 8.25
C ILE A 137 -8.59 -16.00 9.55
N ALA A 138 -8.33 -16.64 10.68
CA ALA A 138 -8.49 -16.07 12.01
C ALA A 138 -7.30 -16.42 12.91
N ILE A 139 -6.86 -15.47 13.75
CA ILE A 139 -5.80 -15.67 14.74
C ILE A 139 -6.41 -15.52 16.13
N ASN A 140 -6.33 -16.55 16.98
CA ASN A 140 -6.92 -16.56 18.32
C ASN A 140 -8.40 -16.13 18.33
N GLY A 141 -9.14 -16.49 17.27
CA GLY A 141 -10.55 -16.13 17.09
C GLY A 141 -10.80 -14.75 16.46
N GLN A 142 -9.77 -13.94 16.24
CA GLN A 142 -9.88 -12.67 15.52
C GLN A 142 -9.80 -12.90 14.01
N ARG A 143 -10.92 -12.68 13.32
CA ARG A 143 -10.99 -12.82 11.85
C ARG A 143 -10.17 -11.72 11.17
N LEU A 144 -9.33 -12.11 10.22
CA LEU A 144 -8.53 -11.18 9.44
C LEU A 144 -9.33 -10.68 8.23
N THR A 145 -9.31 -9.37 8.02
CA THR A 145 -9.88 -8.67 6.86
C THR A 145 -8.79 -7.88 6.13
N GLY A 146 -9.16 -7.16 5.07
CA GLY A 146 -8.23 -6.28 4.34
C GLY A 146 -7.69 -5.12 5.18
N THR A 147 -8.34 -4.77 6.29
CA THR A 147 -7.94 -3.69 7.21
C THR A 147 -7.42 -4.22 8.55
N SER A 148 -7.29 -5.54 8.68
CA SER A 148 -6.75 -6.13 9.91
C SER A 148 -5.28 -5.82 10.11
N GLU A 149 -4.93 -5.61 11.37
CA GLU A 149 -3.57 -5.35 11.81
C GLU A 149 -3.03 -6.52 12.64
N ILE A 150 -1.74 -6.79 12.48
CA ILE A 150 -0.96 -7.70 13.31
C ILE A 150 0.29 -6.89 13.71
N ARG A 151 0.49 -6.64 15.00
CA ARG A 151 1.64 -5.86 15.48
C ARG A 151 2.16 -6.35 16.82
N CYS A 152 3.45 -6.16 17.05
CA CYS A 152 4.02 -6.30 18.39
C CYS A 152 3.44 -5.25 19.36
N ALA A 153 3.13 -5.69 20.59
CA ALA A 153 2.64 -4.88 21.69
C ALA A 153 3.38 -5.25 22.98
N GLY A 154 4.66 -4.87 23.05
CA GLY A 154 5.57 -5.31 24.11
C GLY A 154 5.92 -6.80 23.93
N PRO A 155 5.84 -7.65 24.98
CA PRO A 155 6.08 -9.09 24.87
C PRO A 155 4.88 -9.88 24.34
N THR A 156 3.86 -9.19 23.81
CA THR A 156 2.60 -9.79 23.32
C THR A 156 2.32 -9.31 21.91
N LEU A 157 1.45 -10.01 21.19
CA LEU A 157 1.01 -9.59 19.86
C LEU A 157 -0.43 -9.06 19.92
N SER A 158 -0.69 -8.02 19.15
CA SER A 158 -2.01 -7.41 19.00
C SER A 158 -2.56 -7.71 17.61
N VAL A 159 -3.73 -8.37 17.56
CA VAL A 159 -4.48 -8.62 16.32
C VAL A 159 -5.81 -7.92 16.42
N ASN A 160 -6.14 -7.03 15.48
CA ASN A 160 -7.34 -6.18 15.54
C ASN A 160 -7.52 -5.49 16.91
N ASN A 161 -6.43 -4.93 17.44
CA ASN A 161 -6.36 -4.29 18.75
C ASN A 161 -6.64 -5.20 19.98
N VAL A 162 -6.72 -6.52 19.79
CA VAL A 162 -6.81 -7.51 20.87
C VAL A 162 -5.43 -8.12 21.13
N ARG A 163 -4.92 -7.96 22.36
CA ARG A 163 -3.62 -8.51 22.75
C ARG A 163 -3.72 -9.96 23.19
N SER A 164 -2.77 -10.77 22.76
CA SER A 164 -2.60 -12.15 23.19
C SER A 164 -1.13 -12.53 23.24
N SER A 165 -0.81 -13.49 24.11
CA SER A 165 0.50 -14.12 24.21
C SER A 165 0.48 -15.49 23.54
N ALA A 166 1.66 -16.05 23.27
CA ALA A 166 1.78 -17.43 22.83
C ALA A 166 1.08 -18.39 23.83
N PRO A 167 0.48 -19.50 23.35
CA PRO A 167 0.48 -19.96 21.96
C PRO A 167 -0.56 -19.23 21.08
N PHE A 168 -0.22 -19.05 19.80
CA PHE A 168 -1.10 -18.50 18.78
C PHE A 168 -1.73 -19.61 17.94
N GLU A 169 -3.05 -19.57 17.79
CA GLU A 169 -3.81 -20.48 16.94
C GLU A 169 -4.32 -19.74 15.70
N ILE A 170 -3.80 -20.12 14.54
CA ILE A 170 -4.20 -19.61 13.24
C ILE A 170 -5.12 -20.65 12.58
N ARG A 171 -6.38 -20.27 12.37
CA ARG A 171 -7.38 -21.10 11.69
C ARG A 171 -7.57 -20.56 10.28
N ALA A 172 -7.46 -21.42 9.27
CA ALA A 172 -7.67 -21.05 7.88
C ALA A 172 -8.64 -22.02 7.21
N ILE A 173 -9.61 -21.48 6.47
CA ILE A 173 -10.58 -22.22 5.65
C ILE A 173 -10.12 -22.19 4.19
N GLY A 174 -10.15 -23.33 3.53
CA GLY A 174 -9.75 -23.52 2.13
C GLY A 174 -9.41 -24.98 1.83
N ASP A 175 -8.91 -25.27 0.63
CA ASP A 175 -8.48 -26.64 0.25
C ASP A 175 -7.35 -27.12 1.17
N LYS A 176 -7.64 -28.13 1.99
CA LYS A 176 -6.72 -28.61 3.04
C LYS A 176 -5.37 -29.02 2.48
N LYS A 177 -5.35 -29.72 1.33
CA LYS A 177 -4.12 -30.22 0.73
C LYS A 177 -3.22 -29.07 0.26
N SER A 178 -3.80 -28.05 -0.35
CA SER A 178 -3.08 -26.86 -0.80
C SER A 178 -2.51 -26.08 0.38
N LEU A 179 -3.31 -25.88 1.43
CA LEU A 179 -2.88 -25.19 2.65
C LEU A 179 -1.75 -25.94 3.38
N GLU A 180 -1.87 -27.26 3.55
CA GLU A 180 -0.83 -28.09 4.17
C GLU A 180 0.47 -28.08 3.36
N ASN A 181 0.38 -28.13 2.02
CA ASN A 181 1.55 -28.12 1.16
C ASN A 181 2.28 -26.77 1.21
N ALA A 182 1.55 -25.65 1.22
CA ALA A 182 2.14 -24.31 1.32
C ALA A 182 2.90 -24.13 2.64
N LEU A 183 2.32 -24.55 3.76
CA LEU A 183 2.97 -24.50 5.06
C LEU A 183 4.23 -25.38 5.14
N ARG A 184 4.27 -26.48 4.38
CA ARG A 184 5.38 -27.45 4.34
C ARG A 184 6.34 -27.23 3.17
N MET A 185 6.27 -26.09 2.50
CA MET A 185 7.24 -25.76 1.47
C MET A 185 8.65 -25.73 2.07
N ARG A 186 9.59 -26.33 1.35
CA ARG A 186 10.99 -26.36 1.75
C ARG A 186 11.54 -24.94 1.83
N GLY A 187 12.21 -24.60 2.92
CA GLY A 187 12.65 -23.24 3.24
C GLY A 187 11.51 -22.29 3.65
N GLY A 188 10.30 -22.81 3.87
CA GLY A 188 9.13 -22.05 4.29
C GLY A 188 8.96 -21.98 5.81
N VAL A 189 7.78 -21.54 6.23
CA VAL A 189 7.45 -21.22 7.63
C VAL A 189 7.53 -22.38 8.62
N ALA A 190 7.47 -23.64 8.16
CA ALA A 190 7.60 -24.81 9.03
C ALA A 190 9.07 -25.16 9.38
N GLU A 191 10.04 -24.58 8.68
CA GLU A 191 11.47 -24.84 8.89
C GLU A 191 12.18 -23.73 9.68
N THR A 192 11.50 -22.62 9.98
CA THR A 192 11.98 -21.47 10.77
C THR A 192 11.53 -21.57 12.22
#